data_AF-A0A839P6Z1-F1
#
_entry.id   AF-A0A839P6Z1-F1
#
_cell.length_a   1.000
_cell.length_b   1.000
_cell.length_c   1.000
_cell.angle_alpha   90.00
_cell.angle_beta   90.00
_cell.angle_gamma   90.00
#
_symmetry.space_group_name_H-M   'P 1'
#
loop_
_entity.id
_entity.type
_entity.pdbx_description
1 polymer ?
#
loop_
_entity_poly.entity_id
_entity_poly.type
_entity_poly.pdbx_seq_one_letter_code
_entity_poly.pdbx_strand_id
1 'polypeptide(L)' 'MKKASTFAAAFALAAAAFTITMLTKPPVTEARPIASIDTYTLTINAAPQEEAAFDAN' A
#
# COMPACT_ATOMS: atom_id res chain seq x y z
N MET A 1 -32.17 10.00 -15.09
CA MET A 1 -31.13 11.00 -15.44
C MET A 1 -30.64 11.80 -14.23
N LYS A 2 -31.50 12.49 -13.46
CA LYS A 2 -31.09 13.29 -12.27
C LYS A 2 -30.32 12.51 -11.18
N LYS A 3 -30.64 11.23 -10.98
CA LYS A 3 -29.95 10.37 -9.99
C LYS A 3 -28.50 10.04 -10.40
N ALA A 4 -28.25 9.87 -11.70
CA ALA A 4 -26.92 9.57 -12.21
C ALA A 4 -25.99 10.79 -12.11
N SER A 5 -26.50 11.99 -12.37
CA SER A 5 -25.73 13.23 -12.22
C SER A 5 -25.39 13.53 -10.76
N THR A 6 -26.29 13.25 -9.81
CA THR A 6 -25.98 13.36 -8.37
C THR A 6 -24.93 12.35 -7.92
N PHE A 7 -24.98 11.12 -8.43
CA PHE A 7 -23.95 10.12 -8.15
C PHE A 7 -22.58 10.52 -8.70
N ALA A 8 -22.53 11.02 -9.94
CA ALA A 8 -21.30 11.51 -10.55
C ALA A 8 -20.72 12.70 -9.78
N ALA A 9 -21.56 13.64 -9.34
CA ALA A 9 -21.13 14.78 -8.53
C ALA A 9 -20.58 14.36 -7.15
N ALA A 10 -21.27 13.42 -6.47
CA ALA A 10 -20.80 12.89 -5.20
C ALA A 10 -19.47 12.15 -5.33
N PHE A 11 -19.30 11.37 -6.40
CA PHE A 11 -18.05 10.67 -6.68
C PHE A 11 -16.89 11.64 -6.95
N ALA A 12 -17.13 12.66 -7.78
CA ALA A 12 -16.13 13.69 -8.06
C ALA A 12 -15.70 14.44 -6.79
N LEU A 13 -16.65 14.77 -5.92
CA LEU A 13 -16.38 15.41 -4.63
C LEU A 13 -15.51 14.51 -3.73
N ALA A 14 -15.84 13.23 -3.63
CA ALA A 14 -15.07 12.26 -2.84
C ALA A 14 -13.64 12.07 -3.37
N ALA A 15 -13.48 11.96 -4.69
CA ALA A 15 -12.17 11.85 -5.33
C ALA A 15 -11.30 13.09 -5.08
N ALA A 16 -11.88 14.29 -5.20
CA ALA A 16 -11.16 15.53 -4.92
C ALA A 16 -10.71 15.62 -3.45
N ALA A 17 -11.60 15.30 -2.50
CA ALA A 17 -11.29 15.29 -1.08
C ALA A 17 -10.18 14.29 -0.74
N PHE A 18 -10.22 13.07 -1.31
CA PHE A 18 -9.17 12.07 -1.15
C PHE A 18 -7.82 12.57 -1.67
N THR A 19 -7.80 13.14 -2.87
CA THR A 19 -6.57 13.64 -3.51
C THR A 19 -5.93 14.76 -2.70
N ILE A 20 -6.74 15.72 -2.21
CA ILE A 20 -6.28 16.81 -1.35
C ILE A 20 -5.74 16.25 -0.03
N THR A 21 -6.41 15.26 0.55
CA THR A 21 -5.97 14.63 1.80
C THR A 21 -4.62 13.93 1.61
N MET A 22 -4.44 13.16 0.53
CA MET A 22 -3.17 12.51 0.21
C MET A 22 -2.04 13.52 -0.03
N LEU A 23 -2.33 14.67 -0.66
CA LEU A 23 -1.33 15.71 -0.91
C LEU A 23 -0.91 16.44 0.37
N THR A 24 -1.87 16.74 1.26
CA THR A 24 -1.63 17.57 2.46
C THR A 24 -1.26 16.77 3.70
N LYS A 25 -1.74 15.53 3.78
CA LYS A 25 -1.55 14.59 4.88
C LYS A 25 -1.39 13.20 4.27
N PRO A 26 -0.27 12.96 3.54
CA PRO A 26 0.00 11.64 3.04
C PRO A 26 -0.03 10.68 4.24
N PRO A 27 -0.62 9.48 4.11
CA PRO A 27 -0.54 8.47 5.13
C PRO A 27 0.94 8.23 5.39
N VAL A 28 1.40 8.63 6.56
CA VAL A 28 2.70 8.20 7.04
C VAL A 28 2.55 6.71 7.24
N THR A 29 3.02 5.93 6.26
CA THR A 29 3.10 4.49 6.40
C THR A 29 3.87 4.24 7.69
N GLU A 30 3.22 3.65 8.69
CA GLU A 30 3.88 3.27 9.95
C GLU A 30 4.98 2.22 9.77
N ALA A 31 5.27 1.85 8.51
CA ALA A 31 6.55 1.34 8.07
C ALA A 31 7.67 2.37 8.33
N ARG A 32 7.95 2.61 9.61
CA ARG A 32 9.24 3.14 10.03
C ARG A 32 10.26 2.14 9.50
N PRO A 33 11.29 2.56 8.73
CA PRO A 33 12.39 1.65 8.45
C PRO A 33 12.89 1.19 9.82
N ILE A 34 12.79 -0.12 10.09
CA ILE A 34 13.41 -0.71 11.26
C ILE A 34 14.89 -0.44 11.05
N ALA A 35 15.43 0.50 11.84
CA ALA A 35 16.73 1.15 11.60
C ALA A 35 17.93 0.20 11.68
N SER A 36 17.70 -1.10 11.87
CA SER A 36 18.73 -2.10 12.08
C SER A 36 18.21 -3.50 11.76
N ILE A 37 17.55 -3.67 10.61
CA ILE A 37 17.39 -5.04 10.09
C ILE A 37 18.79 -5.51 9.69
N ASP A 38 19.33 -6.45 10.45
CA ASP A 38 20.59 -7.12 10.14
C ASP A 38 20.36 -8.04 8.94
N THR A 39 20.54 -7.47 7.74
CA THR A 39 20.40 -8.18 6.47
C THR A 39 21.42 -9.30 6.31
N TYR A 40 22.54 -9.26 7.04
CA TYR A 40 23.54 -10.31 7.04
C TYR A 40 23.00 -11.56 7.75
N THR A 41 22.41 -11.41 8.94
CA THR A 41 21.76 -12.54 9.62
C THR A 41 20.59 -13.09 8.83
N LEU A 42 19.80 -12.24 8.15
CA LEU A 42 18.72 -12.68 7.27
C LEU A 42 19.24 -13.45 6.05
N THR A 43 20.35 -13.03 5.46
CA THR A 43 20.88 -13.68 4.24
C THR A 43 21.62 -14.98 4.56
N ILE A 44 22.32 -15.04 5.70
CA ILE A 44 23.15 -16.19 6.08
C ILE A 44 22.35 -17.24 6.86
N ASN A 45 21.42 -16.82 7.73
CA ASN A 45 20.56 -17.75 8.49
C ASN A 45 19.23 -18.05 7.79
N ALA A 46 18.90 -17.38 6.68
CA ALA A 46 17.92 -17.95 5.77
C ALA A 46 18.53 -19.24 5.23
N ALA A 47 18.16 -20.35 5.86
CA ALA A 47 18.25 -21.64 5.17
C ALA A 47 17.63 -21.41 3.78
N PRO A 48 18.36 -21.68 2.68
CA PRO A 48 17.73 -21.66 1.38
C PRO A 48 16.48 -22.51 1.52
N GLN A 49 15.32 -21.92 1.24
CA GLN A 49 14.07 -22.66 1.19
C GLN A 49 14.25 -23.64 0.03
N GLU A 50 14.82 -24.81 0.32
CA GLU A 50 14.84 -25.93 -0.61
C GLU A 50 13.38 -26.21 -0.92
N GLU A 51 13.01 -25.85 -2.15
CA GLU A 51 11.79 -26.31 -2.81
C GLU A 51 10.45 -25.92 -2.16
N ALA A 52 10.33 -24.69 -1.64
CA ALA A 52 9.02 -24.04 -1.74
C ALA A 52 8.84 -23.64 -3.20
N ALA A 53 8.41 -24.60 -4.03
CA ALA A 53 7.90 -24.33 -5.37
C ALA A 53 6.97 -23.11 -5.24
N PHE A 54 7.31 -22.02 -5.93
CA PHE A 54 6.38 -20.92 -6.11
C PHE A 54 5.14 -21.52 -6.76
N ASP A 55 4.10 -21.77 -5.97
CA ASP A 55 2.81 -22.21 -6.49
C ASP A 55 2.23 -21.03 -7.26
N ALA A 56 2.51 -21.03 -8.56
CA ALA A 56 1.80 -20.23 -9.53
C ALA A 56 0.53 -20.99 -9.93
N ASN A 57 -0.42 -21.14 -9.01
CA ASN A 57 -1.81 -21.52 -9.29
C ASN A 57 -2.78 -20.65 -8.50
#